data_AF-A0A2N0V0Y3-F1
#
_entry.id   AF-A0A2N0V0Y3-F1
#
_cell.length_a   1.000
_cell.length_b   1.000
_cell.length_c   1.000
_cell.angle_alpha   90.00
_cell.angle_beta   90.00
_cell.angle_gamma   90.00
#
_symmetry.space_group_name_H-M   'P 1'
#
loop_
_entity.id
_entity.type
_entity.pdbx_description
1 polymer ?
#
loop_
_entity_poly.entity_id
_entity_poly.type
_entity_poly.pdbx_seq_one_letter_code
_entity_poly.pdbx_strand_id
1 'polypeptide(L)'
;MTSLVFVITMLVTAFIVFKLLQFVLDRARGFDDPTTMEMQHLVSAIAGQADWIEKMRSSPWETQQMSHIIKQTNERKNYIARLCVEIVSRDGVDGQFFQEAAQYAKELELSGIAKDKAATQAVKEKLFTKNGFLYPSSWDI
;
A
#
# COMPACT_ATOMS: atom_id res chain seq x y z
N MET A 1 -36.63 12.53 8.77
CA MET A 1 -35.96 12.09 7.51
C MET A 1 -34.86 13.05 7.05
N THR A 2 -34.96 14.36 7.25
CA THR A 2 -33.98 15.37 6.81
C THR A 2 -32.60 15.27 7.49
N SER A 3 -32.53 14.99 8.80
CA SER A 3 -31.24 14.88 9.51
C SER A 3 -30.39 13.70 9.08
N LEU A 4 -31.00 12.56 8.71
CA LEU A 4 -30.24 11.37 8.28
C LEU A 4 -29.58 11.60 6.91
N VAL A 5 -30.31 12.20 5.97
CA VAL A 5 -29.79 12.52 4.64
C VAL A 5 -28.63 13.52 4.74
N PHE A 6 -28.74 14.52 5.62
CA PHE A 6 -27.70 15.52 5.85
C PHE A 6 -26.40 14.89 6.43
N VAL A 7 -26.53 13.94 7.36
CA VAL A 7 -25.38 13.24 7.92
C VAL A 7 -24.69 12.37 6.85
N ILE A 8 -25.46 11.66 6.03
CA ILE A 8 -24.91 10.84 4.95
C ILE A 8 -24.18 11.71 3.93
N THR A 9 -24.75 12.85 3.50
CA THR A 9 -24.09 13.74 2.54
C THR A 9 -22.82 14.38 3.10
N MET A 10 -22.78 14.76 4.39
CA MET A 10 -21.54 15.22 5.02
C MET A 10 -20.46 14.14 5.02
N LEU A 11 -20.80 12.90 5.36
CA LEU A 11 -19.84 11.78 5.39
C LEU A 11 -19.27 11.48 4.01
N VAL A 12 -20.12 11.45 2.97
CA VAL A 12 -19.69 11.25 1.59
C VAL A 12 -18.77 12.39 1.13
N THR A 13 -19.13 13.63 1.44
CA THR A 13 -18.32 14.80 1.07
C THR A 13 -16.95 14.76 1.76
N ALA A 14 -16.91 14.44 3.06
CA ALA A 14 -15.67 14.30 3.81
C ALA A 14 -14.77 13.18 3.25
N PHE A 15 -15.37 12.05 2.86
CA PHE A 15 -14.64 10.96 2.22
C PHE A 15 -14.02 11.37 0.87
N ILE A 16 -14.79 12.08 0.03
CA ILE A 16 -14.31 12.59 -1.27
C ILE A 16 -13.14 13.57 -1.07
N VAL A 17 -13.29 14.54 -0.15
CA VAL A 17 -12.23 15.51 0.16
C VAL A 17 -10.97 14.81 0.66
N PHE A 18 -11.12 13.82 1.54
CA PHE A 18 -10.00 13.03 2.04
C PHE A 18 -9.26 12.31 0.90
N LYS A 19 -9.98 11.66 -0.02
CA LYS A 19 -9.40 11.00 -1.20
C LYS A 19 -8.67 11.98 -2.12
N LEU A 20 -9.24 13.15 -2.38
CA LEU A 20 -8.61 14.22 -3.15
C LEU A 20 -7.30 14.70 -2.50
N LEU A 21 -7.28 14.83 -1.18
CA LEU A 21 -6.09 15.27 -0.45
C LEU A 21 -4.97 14.24 -0.51
N GLN A 22 -5.30 12.94 -0.41
CA GLN A 22 -4.34 11.86 -0.62
C GLN A 22 -3.79 11.87 -2.05
N PHE A 23 -4.65 12.02 -3.06
CA PHE A 23 -4.23 12.10 -4.45
C PHE A 23 -3.24 13.25 -4.70
N VAL A 24 -3.52 14.45 -4.17
CA VAL A 24 -2.61 15.61 -4.32
C VAL A 24 -1.27 15.37 -3.61
N LEU A 25 -1.28 14.79 -2.41
CA LEU A 25 -0.06 14.46 -1.67
C LEU A 25 0.78 13.40 -2.37
N ASP A 26 0.15 12.46 -3.05
CA ASP A 26 0.84 11.40 -3.79
C ASP A 26 1.49 11.93 -5.06
N ARG A 27 0.77 12.78 -5.79
CA ARG A 27 1.30 13.47 -6.96
C ARG A 27 2.46 14.41 -6.59
N ALA A 28 2.37 15.10 -5.44
CA ALA A 28 3.46 15.96 -4.95
C ALA A 28 4.72 15.17 -4.56
N ARG A 29 4.57 13.87 -4.23
CA ARG A 29 5.69 12.95 -3.94
C ARG A 29 6.20 12.21 -5.17
N GLY A 30 5.59 12.41 -6.34
CA GLY A 30 5.97 11.76 -7.59
C GLY A 30 5.57 10.29 -7.67
N PHE A 31 4.56 9.85 -6.91
CA PHE A 31 4.00 8.51 -7.03
C PHE A 31 2.70 8.54 -7.82
N ASP A 32 2.57 7.62 -8.76
CA ASP A 32 1.33 7.43 -9.51
C ASP A 32 0.22 6.85 -8.62
N ASP A 33 -1.04 7.09 -8.99
CA ASP A 33 -2.19 6.54 -8.29
C ASP A 33 -2.39 5.06 -8.67
N PRO A 34 -2.23 4.10 -7.73
CA PRO A 34 -2.39 2.68 -8.00
C PRO A 34 -3.73 2.31 -8.65
N THR A 35 -4.81 3.03 -8.31
CA THR A 35 -6.18 2.72 -8.79
C THR A 35 -6.33 2.87 -10.30
N THR A 36 -5.43 3.62 -10.95
CA THR A 36 -5.44 3.88 -12.39
C THR A 36 -4.42 3.03 -13.17
N MET A 37 -3.54 2.31 -12.47
CA MET A 37 -2.46 1.55 -13.08
C MET A 37 -2.94 0.18 -13.53
N GLU A 38 -2.47 -0.32 -14.67
CA GLU A 38 -2.66 -1.73 -15.07
C GLU A 38 -1.90 -2.71 -14.16
N MET A 39 -2.34 -3.97 -14.08
CA MET A 39 -1.74 -4.98 -13.20
C MET A 39 -0.22 -5.14 -13.42
N GLN A 40 0.22 -5.16 -14.67
CA GLN A 40 1.64 -5.21 -15.02
C GLN A 40 2.42 -4.00 -14.49
N HIS A 41 1.82 -2.80 -14.53
CA HIS A 41 2.44 -1.58 -14.03
C HIS A 41 2.52 -1.59 -12.51
N LEU A 42 1.50 -2.13 -11.81
CA LEU A 42 1.54 -2.31 -10.36
C LEU A 42 2.72 -3.19 -9.95
N VAL A 43 2.89 -4.36 -10.60
CA VAL A 43 3.98 -5.30 -10.31
C VAL A 43 5.35 -4.69 -10.66
N SER A 44 5.50 -4.04 -11.83
CA SER A 44 6.74 -3.37 -12.21
C SER A 44 7.10 -2.23 -11.26
N ALA A 45 6.10 -1.46 -10.79
CA ALA A 45 6.32 -0.41 -9.81
C ALA A 45 6.80 -0.97 -8.47
N ILE A 46 6.17 -2.04 -7.97
CA ILE A 46 6.64 -2.72 -6.75
C ILE A 46 8.11 -3.15 -6.89
N ALA A 47 8.45 -3.80 -8.01
CA ALA A 47 9.82 -4.25 -8.26
C ALA A 47 10.81 -3.08 -8.30
N GLY A 48 10.48 -1.99 -9.00
CA GLY A 48 11.34 -0.81 -9.09
C GLY A 48 11.52 -0.09 -7.74
N GLN A 49 10.47 0.00 -6.93
CA GLN A 49 10.58 0.58 -5.58
C GLN A 49 11.40 -0.32 -4.65
N ALA A 50 11.21 -1.63 -4.71
CA ALA A 50 11.96 -2.60 -3.91
C ALA A 50 13.45 -2.60 -4.27
N ASP A 51 13.79 -2.57 -5.56
CA ASP A 51 15.18 -2.47 -6.05
C ASP A 51 15.86 -1.18 -5.57
N TRP A 52 15.15 -0.04 -5.58
CA TRP A 52 15.70 1.19 -5.04
C TRP A 52 16.00 1.08 -3.54
N ILE A 53 15.09 0.49 -2.76
CA ILE A 53 15.28 0.29 -1.31
C ILE A 53 16.49 -0.62 -1.07
N GLU A 54 16.64 -1.69 -1.85
CA GLU A 54 17.76 -2.61 -1.76
C GLU A 54 19.10 -1.92 -2.08
N LYS A 55 19.13 -1.07 -3.11
CA LYS A 55 20.31 -0.24 -3.42
C LYS A 55 20.66 0.69 -2.26
N MET A 56 19.67 1.33 -1.64
CA MET A 56 19.91 2.17 -0.46
C MET A 56 20.40 1.36 0.74
N ARG A 57 19.92 0.11 0.92
CA ARG A 57 20.43 -0.80 1.95
C ARG A 57 21.91 -1.15 1.75
N SER A 58 22.34 -1.30 0.49
CA SER A 58 23.75 -1.54 0.14
C SER A 58 24.62 -0.28 0.15
N SER A 59 24.04 0.90 0.37
CA SER A 59 24.78 2.17 0.37
C SER A 59 25.57 2.37 1.66
N PRO A 60 26.58 3.26 1.69
CA PRO A 60 27.32 3.57 2.92
C PRO A 60 26.41 3.95 4.09
N TRP A 61 26.82 3.61 5.32
CA TRP A 61 26.03 3.86 6.53
C TRP A 61 25.66 5.34 6.68
N GLU A 62 26.58 6.25 6.37
CA GLU A 62 26.36 7.69 6.41
C GLU A 62 25.21 8.12 5.49
N THR A 63 25.11 7.49 4.31
CA THR A 63 24.01 7.72 3.36
C THR A 63 22.69 7.19 3.88
N GLN A 64 22.69 6.01 4.52
CA GLN A 64 21.49 5.41 5.09
C GLN A 64 20.89 6.26 6.22
N GLN A 65 21.75 6.89 7.02
CA GLN A 65 21.34 7.72 8.16
C GLN A 65 20.86 9.12 7.77
N MET A 66 20.96 9.51 6.50
CA MET A 66 20.51 10.83 6.07
C MET A 66 18.98 10.93 6.21
N SER A 67 18.51 11.99 6.87
CA SER A 67 17.08 12.19 7.17
C SER A 67 16.17 12.11 5.94
N HIS A 68 16.63 12.63 4.79
CA HIS A 68 15.88 12.58 3.54
C HIS A 68 15.85 11.17 2.92
N ILE A 69 16.87 10.33 3.14
CA ILE A 69 16.91 8.93 2.68
C ILE A 69 15.99 8.08 3.55
N ILE A 70 15.99 8.28 4.87
CA ILE A 70 15.04 7.64 5.79
C ILE A 70 13.60 8.00 5.39
N LYS A 71 13.34 9.29 5.15
CA LYS A 71 12.02 9.76 4.71
C LYS A 71 11.59 9.12 3.38
N GLN A 72 12.45 9.16 2.36
CA GLN A 72 12.15 8.54 1.05
C GLN A 72 11.93 7.03 1.17
N THR A 73 12.73 6.35 1.99
CA THR A 73 12.57 4.91 2.24
C THR A 73 11.20 4.62 2.82
N ASN A 74 10.76 5.38 3.82
CA ASN A 74 9.43 5.20 4.41
C ASN A 74 8.30 5.54 3.42
N GLU A 75 8.45 6.59 2.63
CA GLU A 75 7.48 6.97 1.59
C GLU A 75 7.34 5.87 0.53
N ARG A 76 8.45 5.28 0.06
CA ARG A 76 8.44 4.17 -0.90
C ARG A 76 7.85 2.89 -0.33
N LYS A 77 8.15 2.55 0.93
CA LYS A 77 7.51 1.41 1.61
C LYS A 77 5.99 1.56 1.69
N ASN A 78 5.53 2.75 2.07
CA ASN A 78 4.10 3.05 2.10
C ASN A 78 3.48 2.94 0.71
N TYR A 79 4.18 3.41 -0.32
CA TYR A 79 3.70 3.28 -1.69
C TYR A 79 3.60 1.82 -2.14
N ILE A 80 4.62 0.99 -1.86
CA ILE A 80 4.57 -0.46 -2.12
C ILE A 80 3.36 -1.09 -1.43
N ALA A 81 3.08 -0.76 -0.18
CA ALA A 81 1.92 -1.30 0.53
C ALA A 81 0.59 -0.96 -0.18
N ARG A 82 0.44 0.27 -0.71
CA ARG A 82 -0.75 0.63 -1.49
C ARG A 82 -0.85 -0.14 -2.80
N LEU A 83 0.27 -0.34 -3.50
CA LEU A 83 0.30 -1.15 -4.72
C LEU A 83 -0.13 -2.59 -4.41
N CYS A 84 0.37 -3.19 -3.32
CA CYS A 84 -0.04 -4.52 -2.88
C CYS A 84 -1.54 -4.60 -2.54
N VAL A 85 -2.09 -3.58 -1.86
CA VAL A 85 -3.52 -3.53 -1.53
C VAL A 85 -4.36 -3.46 -2.79
N GLU A 86 -3.95 -2.66 -3.78
CA GLU A 86 -4.64 -2.55 -5.06
C GLU A 86 -4.59 -3.86 -5.86
N ILE A 87 -3.45 -4.55 -5.83
CA ILE A 87 -3.31 -5.88 -6.45
C ILE A 87 -4.28 -6.88 -5.80
N VAL A 88 -4.34 -6.91 -4.46
CA VAL A 88 -5.23 -7.82 -3.72
C VAL A 88 -6.71 -7.45 -3.91
N SER A 89 -7.05 -6.17 -3.96
CA SER A 89 -8.44 -5.71 -4.12
C SER A 89 -9.03 -6.01 -5.51
N ARG A 90 -8.19 -6.18 -6.54
CA ARG A 90 -8.62 -6.43 -7.92
C ARG A 90 -9.08 -7.85 -8.23
N ASP A 91 -9.13 -8.73 -7.24
CA ASP A 91 -9.71 -10.09 -7.33
C ASP A 91 -9.13 -11.02 -8.41
N GLY A 92 -8.05 -10.61 -9.09
CA GLY A 92 -7.48 -11.34 -10.21
C GLY A 92 -5.99 -11.14 -10.23
N VAL A 93 -5.25 -12.07 -9.63
CA VAL A 93 -3.84 -12.21 -9.97
C VAL A 93 -3.49 -13.69 -9.94
N ASP A 94 -3.25 -14.20 -11.14
CA ASP A 94 -2.45 -15.40 -11.43
C ASP A 94 -0.97 -15.26 -10.97
N GLY A 95 -0.67 -14.27 -10.12
CA GLY A 95 0.64 -13.98 -9.59
C GLY A 95 0.85 -14.74 -8.29
N GLN A 96 1.63 -15.82 -8.36
CA GLN A 96 2.05 -16.65 -7.22
C GLN A 96 2.49 -15.86 -5.98
N PHE A 97 3.02 -14.64 -6.15
CA PHE A 97 3.56 -13.81 -5.06
C PHE A 97 2.53 -13.20 -4.10
N PHE A 98 1.27 -13.03 -4.52
CA PHE A 98 0.23 -12.38 -3.71
C PHE A 98 -0.91 -13.34 -3.32
N GLN A 99 -0.80 -14.61 -3.66
CA GLN A 99 -1.88 -15.59 -3.48
C GLN A 99 -2.27 -15.76 -2.00
N GLU A 100 -1.30 -15.85 -1.09
CA GLU A 100 -1.61 -16.02 0.34
C GLU A 100 -2.36 -14.80 0.91
N ALA A 101 -1.93 -13.59 0.54
CA ALA A 101 -2.58 -12.36 0.96
C ALA A 101 -3.97 -12.20 0.31
N ALA A 102 -4.11 -12.56 -0.96
CA ALA A 102 -5.40 -12.52 -1.66
C ALA A 102 -6.39 -13.55 -1.09
N GLN A 103 -5.93 -14.75 -0.77
CA GLN A 103 -6.75 -15.78 -0.15
C GLN A 103 -7.18 -15.36 1.25
N TYR A 104 -6.26 -14.84 2.06
CA TYR A 104 -6.59 -14.36 3.39
C TYR A 104 -7.53 -13.13 3.36
N ALA A 105 -7.40 -12.24 2.37
CA ALA A 105 -8.37 -11.17 2.16
C ALA A 105 -9.78 -11.71 1.88
N LYS A 106 -9.89 -12.77 1.06
CA LYS A 106 -11.18 -13.44 0.80
C LYS A 106 -11.78 -14.05 2.06
N GLU A 107 -10.96 -14.68 2.90
CA GLU A 107 -11.42 -15.22 4.20
C GLU A 107 -11.97 -14.10 5.11
N LEU A 108 -11.29 -12.96 5.16
CA LEU A 108 -11.76 -11.79 5.91
C LEU A 108 -13.06 -11.22 5.32
N GLU A 109 -13.20 -11.15 4.00
CA GLU A 109 -14.44 -10.76 3.34
C GLU A 109 -15.61 -11.68 3.68
N LEU A 110 -15.38 -13.01 3.65
CA LEU A 110 -16.36 -14.01 4.04
C LEU A 110 -16.75 -13.90 5.52
N SER A 111 -15.86 -13.40 6.37
CA SER A 111 -16.15 -13.10 7.78
C SER A 111 -16.92 -11.78 8.01
N GLY A 112 -17.23 -11.04 6.95
CA GLY A 112 -18.00 -9.78 7.00
C GLY A 112 -17.16 -8.51 7.05
N ILE A 113 -15.85 -8.58 6.79
CA ILE A 113 -14.99 -7.39 6.68
C ILE A 113 -15.11 -6.81 5.27
N ALA A 114 -15.21 -5.48 5.15
CA ALA A 114 -15.25 -4.80 3.86
C ALA A 114 -13.99 -5.09 3.03
N LYS A 115 -14.15 -5.33 1.73
CA LYS A 115 -13.11 -5.73 0.76
C LYS A 115 -11.80 -4.94 0.88
N ASP A 116 -11.88 -3.62 0.91
CA ASP A 116 -10.74 -2.71 1.04
C ASP A 116 -10.04 -2.81 2.41
N LYS A 117 -10.78 -3.07 3.48
CA LYS A 117 -10.22 -3.35 4.81
C LYS A 117 -9.59 -4.75 4.88
N ALA A 118 -10.24 -5.74 4.27
CA ALA A 118 -9.75 -7.11 4.18
C ALA A 118 -8.42 -7.18 3.40
N ALA A 119 -8.34 -6.51 2.25
CA ALA A 119 -7.11 -6.39 1.47
C ALA A 119 -6.00 -5.70 2.27
N THR A 120 -6.30 -4.59 2.95
CA THR A 120 -5.33 -3.88 3.79
C THR A 120 -4.79 -4.77 4.92
N GLN A 121 -5.70 -5.46 5.62
CA GLN A 121 -5.35 -6.35 6.72
C GLN A 121 -4.54 -7.55 6.22
N ALA A 122 -4.94 -8.15 5.10
CA ALA A 122 -4.25 -9.31 4.58
C ALA A 122 -2.86 -8.98 4.03
N VAL A 123 -2.71 -7.86 3.33
CA VAL A 123 -1.40 -7.35 2.92
C VAL A 123 -0.52 -7.12 4.15
N LYS A 124 -1.06 -6.49 5.19
CA LYS A 124 -0.31 -6.27 6.43
C LYS A 124 0.10 -7.61 7.07
N GLU A 125 -0.81 -8.55 7.24
CA GLU A 125 -0.51 -9.77 8.01
C GLU A 125 0.29 -10.82 7.22
N LYS A 126 0.10 -10.89 5.90
CA LYS A 126 0.69 -11.93 5.05
C LYS A 126 1.88 -11.46 4.22
N LEU A 127 1.98 -10.16 3.91
CA LEU A 127 3.10 -9.62 3.14
C LEU A 127 4.04 -8.76 3.99
N PHE A 128 3.56 -8.20 5.11
CA PHE A 128 4.31 -7.30 5.97
C PHE A 128 4.29 -7.73 7.44
N THR A 129 5.08 -8.75 7.80
CA THR A 129 5.33 -9.13 9.21
C THR A 129 5.67 -7.91 10.10
N LYS A 130 5.56 -8.03 11.43
CA LYS A 130 5.84 -6.94 12.40
C LYS A 130 7.19 -6.20 12.17
N ASN A 131 8.14 -6.79 11.45
CA ASN A 131 9.39 -6.20 10.99
C ASN A 131 9.44 -6.18 9.44
N GLY A 132 8.45 -5.54 8.79
CA GLY A 132 8.03 -5.79 7.41
C GLY A 132 9.08 -6.17 6.37
N PHE A 133 8.91 -7.32 5.73
CA PHE A 133 9.14 -7.65 4.30
C PHE A 133 9.32 -9.18 4.14
N LEU A 134 8.88 -9.72 2.99
CA LEU A 134 9.29 -11.02 2.42
C LEU A 134 10.64 -10.92 1.65
N TYR A 135 11.35 -9.80 1.79
CA TYR A 135 12.77 -9.64 1.50
C TYR A 135 13.48 -9.55 2.85
N PRO A 136 14.67 -10.17 3.03
CA PRO A 136 15.32 -10.34 4.33
C PRO A 136 15.73 -8.99 4.89
N SER A 137 14.80 -8.37 5.57
CA SER A 137 14.99 -7.17 6.33
C SER A 137 14.95 -7.60 7.78
N SER A 138 16.07 -8.12 8.25
CA SER A 138 16.42 -8.00 9.66
C SER A 138 16.50 -6.51 9.96
N TRP A 139 15.35 -5.94 10.32
CA TRP A 139 15.22 -4.60 10.88
C TRP A 139 15.53 -4.70 12.36
N ASP A 140 16.82 -4.64 12.71
CA ASP A 140 17.22 -4.25 14.06
C ASP A 140 18.09 -3.00 13.90
N ILE A 141 17.55 -1.86 14.32
CA ILE A 141 18.32 -0.81 14.99
C ILE A 141 17.80 -0.77 16.41
#